data_AF-A0A924YD41-F1
#
_entry.id   AF-A0A924YD41-F1
#
_cell.length_a   1.000
_cell.length_b   1.000
_cell.length_c   1.000
_cell.angle_alpha   90.00
_cell.angle_beta   90.00
_cell.angle_gamma   90.00
#
_symmetry.space_group_name_H-M   'P 1'
#
loop_
_entity.id
_entity.type
_entity.pdbx_description
1 polymer ?
#
loop_
_entity_poly.entity_id
_entity_poly.type
_entity_poly.pdbx_seq_one_letter_code
_entity_poly.pdbx_strand_id
1 'polypeptide(L)' 'MSNHSHDLVHELSIRLDSQWRYDQFIENAQAMNMPDAVRMFERFKREGQQAINELRDHITMMSREGTFR' A
#
# COMPACT_ATOMS: atom_id res chain seq x y z
N MET A 1 16.75 -7.35 -19.58
CA MET A 1 15.33 -7.04 -19.83
C MET A 1 14.69 -6.92 -18.46
N SER A 2 14.19 -5.73 -18.16
CA SER A 2 13.85 -5.28 -16.81
C SER A 2 12.72 -6.12 -16.24
N ASN A 3 12.89 -6.60 -15.00
CA ASN A 3 11.87 -7.29 -14.20
C ASN A 3 10.72 -6.34 -13.81
N HIS A 4 10.35 -5.39 -14.66
CA HIS A 4 9.44 -4.30 -14.33
C HIS A 4 8.09 -4.81 -13.83
N SER A 5 7.52 -5.82 -14.49
CA SER A 5 6.28 -6.47 -14.07
C SER A 5 6.41 -7.15 -12.70
N HIS A 6 7.54 -7.83 -12.45
CA HIS A 6 7.84 -8.43 -11.16
C HIS A 6 8.02 -7.37 -10.07
N ASP A 7 8.71 -6.28 -10.36
CA ASP A 7 8.97 -5.19 -9.43
C ASP A 7 7.68 -4.46 -9.05
N LEU A 8 6.75 -4.27 -9.99
CA LEU A 8 5.42 -3.71 -9.72
C LEU A 8 4.57 -4.64 -8.83
N VAL A 9 4.60 -5.94 -9.08
CA VAL A 9 3.89 -6.92 -8.23
C VAL A 9 4.52 -7.01 -6.85
N HIS A 10 5.85 -6.97 -6.77
CA HIS A 10 6.57 -6.96 -5.50
C HIS A 10 6.25 -5.71 -4.69
N GLU A 11 6.27 -4.54 -5.31
CA GLU A 11 5.89 -3.27 -4.68
C GLU A 11 4.44 -3.28 -4.20
N LEU A 12 3.52 -3.82 -5.00
CA LEU A 12 2.12 -3.99 -4.59
C LEU A 12 2.00 -4.89 -3.36
N SER A 13 2.75 -5.99 -3.31
CA SER A 13 2.78 -6.89 -2.15
C SER A 13 3.28 -6.20 -0.89
N ILE A 14 4.36 -5.40 -0.99
CA ILE A 14 4.90 -4.66 0.15
C ILE A 14 3.88 -3.64 0.67
N ARG A 15 3.21 -2.92 -0.23
CA ARG A 15 2.19 -1.94 0.16
C ARG A 15 0.98 -2.58 0.80
N LEU A 16 0.54 -3.74 0.32
CA LEU A 16 -0.54 -4.49 0.95
C LEU A 16 -0.16 -4.96 2.37
N ASP A 17 1.08 -5.43 2.58
CA ASP A 17 1.57 -5.80 3.92
C ASP A 17 1.60 -4.59 4.87
N SER A 18 2.01 -3.41 4.37
CA SER A 18 2.10 -2.21 5.19
C SER A 18 0.73 -1.72 5.71
N GLN A 19 -0.37 -2.01 5.00
CA GLN A 19 -1.73 -1.69 5.47
C GLN A 19 -2.05 -2.38 6.81
N TRP A 20 -1.66 -3.64 6.96
CA TRP A 20 -1.88 -4.39 8.20
C TRP A 20 -0.99 -3.84 9.33
N ARG A 21 0.24 -3.42 9.03
CA ARG A 21 1.12 -2.79 10.04
C ARG A 21 0.56 -1.47 10.55
N TYR A 22 -0.09 -0.68 9.70
CA TYR A 22 -0.75 0.55 10.15
C TYR A 22 -1.86 0.28 11.17
N ASP A 23 -2.60 -0.82 11.05
CA ASP A 23 -3.59 -1.21 12.07
C ASP A 23 -2.93 -1.43 13.42
N GLN A 24 -1.83 -2.17 13.45
CA GLN A 24 -1.04 -2.39 14.68
C GLN A 24 -0.47 -1.09 15.24
N PHE A 25 -0.02 -0.16 14.40
CA PHE A 25 0.47 1.14 14.86
C PHE A 25 -0.64 2.02 15.42
N ILE A 26 -1.84 1.97 14.84
CA ILE A 26 -3.02 2.66 15.35
C ILE A 26 -3.41 2.10 16.72
N GLU A 27 -3.50 0.77 16.85
CA GLU A 27 -3.81 0.09 18.12
C GLU A 27 -2.81 0.45 19.22
N ASN A 28 -1.50 0.40 18.90
CA ASN A 28 -0.46 0.77 19.84
C ASN A 28 -0.54 2.25 20.25
N ALA A 29 -0.76 3.16 19.29
CA ALA A 29 -0.91 4.59 19.57
C ALA A 29 -2.15 4.90 20.41
N GLN A 30 -3.25 4.16 20.20
CA GLN A 30 -4.45 4.24 21.04
C GLN A 30 -4.15 3.77 22.46
N ALA A 31 -3.48 2.62 22.63
CA ALA A 31 -3.10 2.09 23.94
C ALA A 31 -2.19 3.04 24.74
N MET A 32 -1.36 3.82 24.04
CA MET A 32 -0.47 4.82 24.63
C MET A 32 -1.11 6.21 24.80
N ASN A 33 -2.41 6.38 24.50
CA ASN A 33 -3.12 7.67 24.53
C ASN A 33 -2.42 8.78 23.71
N MET A 34 -1.97 8.44 22.50
CA MET A 34 -1.29 9.37 21.58
C MET A 34 -2.21 9.76 20.39
N PRO A 35 -3.16 10.69 20.56
CA PRO A 35 -4.19 10.97 19.56
C PRO A 35 -3.64 11.56 18.25
N ASP A 36 -2.53 12.30 18.30
CA ASP A 36 -1.86 12.80 17.10
C ASP A 36 -1.24 11.67 16.27
N ALA A 37 -0.64 10.67 16.94
CA ALA A 37 -0.08 9.51 16.27
C ALA A 37 -1.16 8.65 15.61
N VAL A 38 -2.31 8.46 16.29
CA VAL A 38 -3.47 7.77 15.72
C VAL A 38 -3.92 8.45 14.41
N ARG A 39 -4.17 9.76 14.45
CA ARG A 39 -4.57 10.53 13.25
C ARG A 39 -3.55 10.44 12.13
N MET A 40 -2.26 10.48 12.47
CA MET A 40 -1.17 10.37 11.51
C MET A 40 -1.17 8.99 10.84
N PHE A 41 -1.24 7.90 11.60
CA PHE A 41 -1.24 6.55 11.05
C PHE A 41 -2.51 6.23 10.25
N GLU A 42 -3.68 6.70 10.69
CA GLU A 42 -4.91 6.60 9.90
C GLU A 42 -4.80 7.33 8.56
N ARG A 43 -4.16 8.51 8.53
CA ARG A 43 -3.90 9.24 7.29
C ARG A 43 -2.97 8.45 6.38
N PHE A 44 -1.83 7.96 6.90
CA PHE A 44 -0.89 7.16 6.12
C PHE A 44 -1.53 5.89 5.57
N LYS A 45 -2.38 5.23 6.36
CA LYS A 45 -3.15 4.07 5.90
C LYS A 45 -4.03 4.42 4.70
N ARG A 46 -4.81 5.50 4.79
CA ARG A 46 -5.68 5.98 3.69
C ARG A 46 -4.89 6.34 2.43
N GLU A 47 -3.81 7.10 2.57
CA GLU A 47 -2.93 7.48 1.45
C GLU A 47 -2.30 6.24 0.81
N GLY A 48 -1.85 5.28 1.64
CA GLY A 48 -1.33 4.00 1.16
C GLY A 48 -2.37 3.18 0.38
N GLN A 49 -3.64 3.18 0.83
CA GLN A 49 -4.72 2.50 0.13
C GLN A 49 -5.02 3.12 -1.24
N GLN A 50 -4.92 4.44 -1.37
CA GLN A 50 -5.04 5.12 -2.66
C GLN A 50 -3.92 4.68 -3.61
N ALA A 51 -2.67 4.69 -3.15
CA ALA A 51 -1.53 4.24 -3.96
C ALA A 51 -1.64 2.76 -4.38
N ILE A 52 -2.17 1.89 -3.51
CA ILE A 52 -2.46 0.48 -3.85
C ILE A 52 -3.47 0.37 -4.98
N ASN A 53 -4.54 1.16 -4.94
CA ASN A 53 -5.57 1.16 -5.97
C ASN A 53 -4.99 1.61 -7.32
N GLU A 54 -4.22 2.71 -7.32
CA GLU A 54 -3.56 3.22 -8.52
C GLU A 54 -2.59 2.20 -9.14
N LEU A 55 -1.76 1.57 -8.31
CA LEU A 55 -0.81 0.56 -8.76
C LEU A 55 -1.53 -0.68 -9.33
N ARG A 56 -2.60 -1.14 -8.68
CA ARG A 56 -3.41 -2.26 -9.16
C ARG A 56 -4.06 -1.94 -10.51
N ASP A 57 -4.59 -0.74 -10.65
CA ASP A 57 -5.24 -0.31 -11.89
C ASP A 57 -4.22 -0.20 -13.03
N HIS A 58 -3.00 0.28 -12.74
CA HIS A 58 -1.88 0.29 -13.69
C HIS A 58 -1.46 -1.11 -14.14
N ILE A 59 -1.26 -2.05 -13.20
CA ILE A 59 -0.94 -3.45 -13.50
C ILE A 59 -2.05 -4.08 -14.36
N THR A 60 -3.32 -3.80 -14.02
CA THR A 60 -4.48 -4.31 -14.77
C THR A 60 -4.51 -3.76 -16.20
N MET A 61 -4.20 -2.49 -16.39
CA MET A 61 -4.10 -1.87 -17.71
C MET A 61 -3.00 -2.52 -18.55
N MET A 62 -1.79 -2.69 -17.99
CA MET A 62 -0.68 -3.37 -18.68
C MET A 62 -1.00 -4.81 -19.06
N SER A 63 -1.74 -5.52 -18.20
CA SER A 63 -2.18 -6.89 -18.48
C SER A 63 -3.17 -6.95 -19.65
N ARG A 64 -4.10 -5.99 -19.75
CA ARG A 64 -5.05 -5.89 -20.87
C ARG A 64 -4.38 -5.53 -22.19
N GLU A 65 -3.36 -4.68 -22.15
CA GLU A 65 -2.61 -4.24 -23.35
C GLU A 65 -1.56 -5.26 -23.83
N GLY A 66 -1.33 -6.35 -23.09
CA GLY A 66 -0.32 -7.35 -23.43
C GLY A 66 1.13 -6.87 -23.25
N THR A 67 1.31 -5.76 -22.52
CA THR A 67 2.60 -5.13 -22.21
C THR A 67 3.19 -5.60 -20.88
N PHE A 68 2.41 -6.33 -20.07
CA PHE A 68 2.88 -7.02 -18.87
C PHE A 68 3.72 -8.26 -19.25
N ARG A 69 5.04 -8.17 -19.12
CA ARG A 69 6.02 -9.21 -19.49
C ARG A 69 7.13 -9.37 -18.45
#